data_AF-A0A2X0WI80-F1
#
_entry.id   AF-A0A2X0WI80-F1
#
_cell.length_a   1.000
_cell.length_b   1.000
_cell.length_c   1.000
_cell.angle_alpha   90.00
_cell.angle_beta   90.00
_cell.angle_gamma   90.00
#
_symmetry.space_group_name_H-M   'P 1'
#
loop_
_entity.id
_entity.type
_entity.pdbx_description
1 polymer ?
#
loop_
_entity_poly.entity_id
_entity_poly.type
_entity_poly.pdbx_seq_one_letter_code
_entity_poly.pdbx_strand_id
1 'polypeptide(L)'
;MGACLANHTIRVLSEGSVEVDKQTGLRRITINKTFTYVDDRFQFEGYDTLLSWSKAELDFSPLPLNTSYKVLFNSDFREFRDRYNIGQDFWVLSKIHYCKEIEPIVIELS
;
A
#
# COMPACT_ATOMS: atom_id res chain seq x y z
N MET A 1 -3.81 17.00 -11.36
CA MET A 1 -3.84 16.48 -9.97
C MET A 1 -3.64 14.98 -10.05
N GLY A 2 -2.47 14.48 -9.70
CA GLY A 2 -2.14 13.06 -9.77
C GLY A 2 -1.35 12.69 -8.53
N ALA A 3 -2.06 12.35 -7.46
CA ALA A 3 -1.46 11.89 -6.21
C ALA A 3 -2.39 10.82 -5.63
N CYS A 4 -2.46 9.67 -6.29
CA CYS A 4 -3.17 8.51 -5.75
C CYS A 4 -2.25 7.36 -5.38
N LEU A 5 -0.94 7.47 -5.67
CA LEU A 5 0.10 6.58 -5.17
C LEU A 5 1.33 7.43 -4.92
N ALA A 6 1.63 7.73 -3.66
CA ALA A 6 2.86 8.45 -3.30
C ALA A 6 4.05 7.45 -3.38
N ASN A 7 4.86 7.37 -2.33
CA ASN A 7 5.84 6.29 -2.19
C ASN A 7 5.10 4.96 -1.99
N HIS A 8 5.07 4.13 -3.02
CA HIS A 8 4.41 2.83 -3.00
C HIS A 8 5.43 1.70 -3.20
N THR A 9 5.11 0.52 -2.68
CA THR A 9 5.91 -0.69 -2.87
C THR A 9 5.19 -1.65 -3.79
N ILE A 10 5.84 -2.09 -4.87
CA ILE A 10 5.35 -3.22 -5.66
C ILE A 10 5.85 -4.50 -5.00
N ARG A 11 4.91 -5.37 -4.61
CA ARG A 11 5.22 -6.67 -4.00
C ARG A 11 4.97 -7.79 -4.99
N VAL A 12 5.87 -8.78 -4.97
CA VAL A 12 5.74 -10.02 -5.72
C VAL A 12 5.34 -11.14 -4.76
N LEU A 13 4.33 -11.90 -5.13
CA LEU A 13 3.91 -13.14 -4.47
C LEU A 13 4.26 -14.30 -5.40
N SER A 14 4.66 -15.43 -4.83
CA SER A 14 5.00 -16.63 -5.58
C SER A 14 4.15 -17.81 -5.10
N GLU A 15 3.69 -18.64 -6.04
CA GLU A 15 3.04 -19.92 -5.78
C GLU A 15 3.91 -21.02 -6.40
N GLY A 16 4.13 -22.09 -5.64
CA GLY A 16 5.16 -23.08 -5.95
C GLY A 16 5.20 -24.23 -4.93
N SER A 17 6.25 -25.03 -4.99
CA SER A 17 6.54 -26.11 -4.06
C SER A 17 7.93 -25.96 -3.44
N VAL A 18 8.08 -26.56 -2.26
CA VAL A 18 9.38 -26.71 -1.59
C VAL A 18 9.56 -28.19 -1.29
N GLU A 19 10.62 -28.77 -1.83
CA GLU A 19 11.06 -30.13 -1.57
C GLU A 19 12.33 -30.07 -0.72
N VAL A 20 12.39 -30.90 0.32
CA VAL A 20 13.56 -31.00 1.19
C VAL A 20 14.10 -32.41 1.13
N ASP A 21 15.32 -32.55 0.66
CA ASP A 21 16.05 -33.81 0.72
C ASP A 21 16.41 -34.09 2.19
N LYS A 22 15.90 -35.20 2.72
CA LYS A 22 16.08 -35.58 4.13
C LYS A 22 17.49 -36.07 4.46
N GLN A 23 18.28 -36.47 3.46
CA GLN A 23 19.63 -37.00 3.65
C GLN A 23 20.68 -35.89 3.53
N THR A 24 20.51 -35.00 2.56
CA THR A 24 21.47 -33.92 2.29
C THR A 24 21.07 -32.59 2.93
N GLY A 25 19.81 -32.43 3.33
CA GLY A 25 19.25 -31.15 3.81
C GLY A 25 18.95 -30.16 2.69
N LEU A 26 19.28 -30.51 1.44
CA LEU A 26 19.17 -29.63 0.28
C LEU A 26 17.71 -29.31 0.00
N ARG A 27 17.43 -28.03 -0.25
CA ARG A 27 16.08 -27.53 -0.51
C ARG A 27 15.95 -27.18 -1.97
N ARG A 28 14.97 -27.79 -2.65
CA ARG A 28 14.56 -27.42 -4.00
C ARG A 28 13.26 -26.64 -3.93
N ILE A 29 13.31 -25.39 -4.35
CA ILE A 29 12.15 -24.49 -4.41
C ILE A 29 11.77 -24.34 -5.88
N THR A 30 10.52 -24.68 -6.22
CA THR A 30 9.97 -24.54 -7.56
C THR A 30 8.89 -23.47 -7.55
N ILE A 31 9.08 -22.37 -8.28
CA ILE A 31 8.09 -21.31 -8.43
C ILE A 31 7.37 -21.51 -9.76
N ASN A 32 6.05 -21.75 -9.71
CA ASN A 32 5.22 -22.00 -10.89
C ASN A 32 4.42 -20.78 -11.34
N LYS A 33 4.11 -19.88 -10.40
CA LYS A 33 3.34 -18.66 -10.66
C LYS A 33 3.87 -17.51 -9.81
N THR A 34 3.71 -16.31 -10.33
CA THR A 34 3.97 -15.06 -9.63
C THR A 34 2.80 -14.13 -9.83
N PHE A 35 2.58 -13.32 -8.81
CA PHE A 35 1.56 -12.30 -8.80
C PHE A 35 2.17 -11.00 -8.29
N THR A 36 1.64 -9.87 -8.73
CA THR A 36 2.05 -8.57 -8.22
C THR A 36 0.87 -7.83 -7.62
N TYR A 37 1.16 -7.02 -6.60
CA TYR A 37 0.22 -6.01 -6.12
C TYR A 37 1.00 -4.79 -5.63
N VAL A 38 0.33 -3.64 -5.64
CA VAL A 38 0.83 -2.41 -5.05
C VAL A 38 0.38 -2.37 -3.59
N ASP A 39 1.36 -2.23 -2.71
CA ASP A 39 1.20 -1.92 -1.29
C ASP A 39 1.55 -0.44 -1.12
N ASP A 40 0.53 0.39 -0.94
CA ASP A 40 0.70 1.78 -0.53
C ASP A 40 0.09 1.98 0.85
N ARG A 41 0.86 2.68 1.69
CA ARG A 41 0.48 3.05 3.05
C ARG A 41 0.67 4.54 3.16
N PHE A 42 -0.43 5.26 3.30
CA PHE A 42 -0.37 6.68 3.61
C PHE A 42 -0.09 6.86 5.10
N GLN A 43 1.17 7.14 5.42
CA GLN A 43 1.56 7.62 6.73
C GLN A 43 1.44 9.16 6.72
N PHE A 44 0.49 9.69 7.49
CA PHE A 44 0.34 11.13 7.66
C PHE A 44 1.42 11.68 8.60
N GLU A 45 2.69 11.65 8.21
CA GLU A 45 3.82 12.28 8.94
C GLU A 45 4.06 13.73 8.47
N GLY A 46 4.84 14.50 9.23
CA GLY A 46 5.19 15.87 8.82
C GLY A 46 4.03 16.87 8.90
N TYR A 47 4.18 18.01 8.22
CA TYR A 47 3.27 19.16 8.29
C TYR A 47 2.58 19.47 6.95
N ASP A 48 2.46 18.48 6.06
CA ASP A 48 1.87 18.71 4.75
C ASP A 48 0.39 19.10 4.85
N THR A 49 0.00 20.05 3.99
CA THR A 49 -1.38 20.48 3.80
C THR A 49 -2.09 19.53 2.82
N LEU A 50 -3.24 19.00 3.22
CA LEU A 50 -4.09 18.06 2.48
C LEU A 50 -5.27 18.75 1.78
N LEU A 51 -5.08 20.00 1.36
CA LEU A 51 -6.12 20.92 0.85
C LEU A 51 -7.18 21.28 1.90
N SER A 52 -8.21 22.01 1.48
CA SER A 52 -9.34 22.36 2.34
C SER A 52 -10.54 21.48 2.04
N TRP A 53 -11.22 20.99 3.07
CA TRP A 53 -12.45 20.18 2.96
C TRP A 53 -13.64 20.93 3.55
N SER A 54 -14.80 20.85 2.91
CA SER A 54 -16.06 21.39 3.45
C SER A 54 -17.05 20.28 3.75
N LYS A 55 -17.57 20.26 4.98
CA LYS A 55 -18.70 19.40 5.34
C LYS A 55 -20.01 19.83 4.67
N ALA A 56 -20.16 21.13 4.39
CA ALA A 56 -21.38 21.66 3.79
C ALA A 56 -21.46 21.35 2.29
N GLU A 57 -20.34 21.51 1.58
CA GLU A 57 -20.25 21.27 0.13
C GLU A 57 -19.89 19.82 -0.21
N LEU A 58 -19.38 19.05 0.77
CA LEU A 58 -18.93 17.66 0.64
C LEU A 58 -17.80 17.46 -0.39
N ASP A 59 -16.93 18.46 -0.56
CA ASP A 59 -15.83 18.45 -1.52
C ASP A 59 -14.51 18.99 -0.95
N PHE A 60 -13.46 18.94 -1.78
CA PHE A 60 -12.14 19.50 -1.51
C PHE A 60 -11.84 20.68 -2.44
N SER A 61 -11.22 21.72 -1.91
CA SER A 61 -10.76 22.86 -2.69
C SER A 61 -9.33 23.28 -2.32
N PRO A 62 -8.45 23.51 -3.31
CA PRO A 62 -7.13 24.11 -3.08
C PRO A 62 -7.21 25.63 -2.80
N LEU A 63 -8.30 26.28 -3.22
CA LEU A 63 -8.53 27.73 -3.07
C LEU A 63 -9.99 27.94 -2.62
N PRO A 64 -10.29 27.71 -1.33
CA PRO A 64 -11.66 27.86 -0.84
C PRO A 64 -12.11 29.32 -0.95
N LEU A 65 -13.28 29.53 -1.58
CA LEU A 65 -13.87 30.86 -1.78
C LEU A 65 -14.85 31.28 -0.67
N ASN A 66 -15.11 30.39 0.28
CA ASN A 66 -16.03 30.64 1.38
C ASN A 66 -15.52 30.02 2.70
N THR A 67 -16.20 30.35 3.80
CA THR A 67 -15.80 29.94 5.16
C THR A 67 -16.29 28.55 5.57
N SER A 68 -16.98 27.81 4.70
CA SER A 68 -17.44 26.45 4.99
C SER A 68 -16.31 25.41 4.92
N TYR A 69 -15.19 25.79 4.30
CA TYR A 69 -13.99 24.97 4.18
C TYR A 69 -13.08 25.07 5.41
N LYS A 70 -12.49 23.94 5.78
CA LYS A 70 -11.42 23.82 6.76
C LYS A 70 -10.17 23.29 6.09
N VAL A 71 -9.05 24.00 6.25
CA VAL A 71 -7.74 23.49 5.83
C VAL A 71 -7.42 22.25 6.66
N LEU A 72 -7.03 21.18 5.99
CA LEU A 72 -6.60 19.94 6.63
C LEU A 72 -5.09 19.79 6.50
N PHE A 73 -4.48 19.29 7.55
CA PHE A 73 -3.07 18.96 7.64
C PHE A 73 -2.90 17.49 8.03
N ASN A 74 -1.73 16.92 7.77
CA ASN A 74 -1.37 15.61 8.28
C ASN A 74 -1.52 15.52 9.81
N SER A 75 -1.30 16.63 10.55
CA SER A 75 -1.50 16.69 12.00
C SER A 75 -2.95 16.45 12.42
N ASP A 76 -3.94 16.92 11.66
CA ASP A 76 -5.35 16.73 12.01
C ASP A 76 -5.73 15.25 12.00
N PHE A 77 -5.17 14.47 11.06
CA PHE A 77 -5.37 13.02 10.98
C PHE A 77 -4.65 12.29 12.11
N ARG A 78 -3.44 12.71 12.49
CA ARG A 78 -2.73 12.15 13.64
C ARG A 78 -3.49 12.41 14.95
N GLU A 79 -3.93 13.64 15.18
CA GLU A 79 -4.71 13.99 16.37
C GLU A 79 -6.04 13.25 16.43
N PHE A 80 -6.72 13.09 15.29
CA PHE A 80 -7.93 12.27 15.19
C PHE A 80 -7.65 10.82 15.60
N ARG A 81 -6.59 10.22 15.05
CA ARG A 81 -6.17 8.85 15.38
C ARG A 81 -5.88 8.70 16.87
N ASP A 82 -5.09 9.60 17.42
CA ASP A 82 -4.69 9.56 18.83
C ASP A 82 -5.89 9.74 19.76
N ARG A 83 -6.83 10.62 19.40
CA ARG A 83 -8.04 10.89 20.20
C ARG A 83 -9.03 9.74 20.21
N TYR A 84 -9.25 9.11 19.06
CA TYR A 84 -10.33 8.14 18.91
C TYR A 84 -9.84 6.70 18.87
N ASN A 85 -8.52 6.48 18.82
CA ASN A 85 -7.89 5.16 18.64
C ASN A 85 -8.47 4.40 17.42
N ILE A 86 -8.83 5.15 16.38
CA ILE A 86 -9.37 4.64 15.11
C ILE A 86 -8.60 5.29 13.95
N GLY A 87 -8.38 4.52 12.89
CA GLY A 87 -7.55 4.92 11.76
C GLY A 87 -6.16 4.29 11.85
N GLN A 88 -5.87 3.39 10.92
CA GLN A 88 -4.49 3.00 10.59
C GLN A 88 -4.05 3.81 9.36
N ASP A 89 -2.80 3.67 8.93
CA ASP A 89 -2.37 4.12 7.60
C ASP A 89 -3.42 3.66 6.58
N PHE A 90 -3.87 4.52 5.67
CA PHE A 90 -4.79 4.07 4.63
C PHE A 90 -4.07 2.99 3.84
N TRP A 91 -4.49 1.75 4.06
CA TRP A 91 -3.89 0.62 3.38
C TRP A 91 -4.60 0.43 2.05
N VAL A 92 -3.97 0.92 0.99
CA VAL A 92 -4.47 0.74 -0.36
C VAL A 92 -3.76 -0.45 -0.95
N LEU A 93 -4.45 -1.58 -0.95
CA LEU A 93 -4.02 -2.77 -1.69
C LEU A 93 -4.61 -2.71 -3.10
N SER A 94 -3.76 -2.75 -4.12
CA SER A 94 -4.26 -3.04 -5.46
C SER A 94 -4.82 -4.47 -5.51
N LYS A 95 -5.68 -4.74 -6.50
CA LYS A 95 -6.00 -6.13 -6.85
C LYS A 95 -4.71 -6.87 -7.19
N ILE A 96 -4.64 -8.13 -6.79
CA ILE A 96 -3.56 -9.04 -7.17
C ILE A 96 -3.64 -9.25 -8.68
N HIS A 97 -2.54 -8.99 -9.37
CA HIS A 97 -2.39 -9.20 -10.79
C HIS A 97 -1.56 -10.45 -11.05
N TYR A 98 -2.10 -11.40 -11.81
CA TYR A 98 -1.34 -12.57 -12.24
C TYR A 98 -0.34 -12.18 -13.33
N CYS A 99 0.93 -12.45 -13.11
CA CYS A 99 1.95 -12.28 -14.13
C CYS A 99 1.87 -13.45 -15.10
N LYS A 100 1.32 -13.20 -16.29
CA LYS A 100 1.33 -14.20 -17.37
C LYS A 100 2.77 -14.42 -17.86
N GLU A 101 3.07 -15.66 -18.25
CA GLU A 101 4.32 -16.06 -18.93
C GLU A 101 5.58 -16.02 -18.05
N ILE A 102 5.64 -16.92 -17.08
CA ILE A 102 6.86 -17.24 -16.34
C ILE A 102 7.15 -18.72 -16.55
N GLU A 103 8.34 -19.02 -17.02
CA GLU A 103 8.85 -20.38 -16.95
C GLU A 103 9.10 -20.76 -15.49
N PRO A 104 8.85 -22.02 -15.09
CA PRO A 104 9.11 -22.46 -13.73
C PRO A 104 10.56 -22.16 -13.31
N ILE A 105 10.72 -21.41 -12.23
CA ILE A 105 12.04 -21.10 -11.68
C ILE A 105 12.35 -22.16 -10.62
N VAL A 106 13.46 -22.86 -10.79
CA VAL A 106 13.97 -23.84 -9.82
C VAL A 106 15.19 -23.25 -9.13
N ILE A 107 15.13 -23.16 -7.79
CA ILE A 107 16.23 -22.67 -6.95
C ILE A 107 16.63 -23.81 -6.02
N GLU A 108 17.92 -24.12 -6.01
CA GLU A 108 18.52 -25.09 -5.09
C GLU A 108 19.32 -24.35 -4.02
N LEU A 109 19.00 -24.59 -2.76
CA LEU A 109 19.66 -24.00 -1.60
C LEU A 109 20.25 -25.11 -0.73
N SER A 110 21.52 -24.94 -0.34
CA SER A 110 22.27 -25.79 0.60
C SER A 110 22.09 -25.35 2.03
#